data_AF-A0A0A0DC60-F1
#
_entry.id   AF-A0A0A0DC60-F1
#
_cell.length_a   1.000
_cell.length_b   1.000
_cell.length_c   1.000
_cell.angle_alpha   90.00
_cell.angle_beta   90.00
_cell.angle_gamma   90.00
#
_symmetry.space_group_name_H-M   'P 1'
#
loop_
_entity.id
_entity.type
_entity.pdbx_description
1 polymer ?
#
loop_
_entity_poly.entity_id
_entity_poly.type
_entity_poly.pdbx_seq_one_letter_code
_entity_poly.pdbx_strand_id
1 'polypeptide(L)' 'MSRSRRKSPFSAITTAASDKEDKAAEHRRERRQVRVAIKDGAETLPDPRAFGDPWDAAKDGKRRFDPSREPQLLRK' A
#
# COMPACT_ATOMS: atom_id res chain seq x y z
N MET A 1 23.17 5.91 11.25
CA MET A 1 23.33 4.97 10.12
C MET A 1 23.33 3.48 10.55
N SER A 2 22.63 3.08 11.63
CA SER A 2 22.71 1.70 12.17
C SER A 2 21.68 0.71 11.63
N ARG A 3 20.79 1.13 10.71
CA ARG A 3 19.66 0.30 10.23
C ARG A 3 19.70 0.05 8.72
N SER A 4 20.86 -0.33 8.19
CA SER A 4 20.96 -0.79 6.81
C SER A 4 20.17 -2.09 6.65
N ARG A 5 19.10 -2.06 5.86
CA ARG A 5 18.28 -3.24 5.54
C ARG A 5 18.84 -4.06 4.37
N ARG A 6 20.01 -3.69 3.85
CA ARG A 6 20.67 -4.34 2.69
C ARG A 6 20.88 -5.84 2.89
N LYS A 7 21.20 -6.27 4.11
CA LYS A 7 21.42 -7.69 4.48
C LYS A 7 20.24 -8.29 5.26
N SER A 8 19.11 -7.59 5.32
CA SER A 8 17.94 -8.07 6.05
C SER A 8 17.20 -9.10 5.20
N PRO A 9 17.01 -10.35 5.68
CA PRO A 9 16.44 -11.45 4.91
C PRO A 9 14.90 -11.37 4.86
N PHE A 10 14.36 -10.19 4.56
CA PHE A 10 12.92 -9.96 4.48
C PHE A 10 12.55 -9.38 3.12
N SER A 11 11.53 -9.98 2.51
CA SER A 11 10.91 -9.58 1.25
C SER A 11 9.42 -9.35 1.47
N ALA A 12 8.75 -8.62 0.57
CA ALA A 12 7.29 -8.59 0.56
C ALA A 12 6.78 -10.00 0.23
N ILE A 13 5.67 -10.44 0.87
CA ILE A 13 5.08 -11.76 0.58
C ILE A 13 4.36 -11.78 -0.79
N THR A 14 3.95 -10.60 -1.24
CA THR A 14 3.24 -10.38 -2.49
C THR A 14 4.15 -10.30 -3.72
N THR A 15 3.58 -10.55 -4.90
CA THR A 15 4.19 -10.27 -6.20
C THR A 15 3.94 -8.84 -6.67
N ALA A 16 3.11 -8.05 -5.97
CA ALA A 16 2.80 -6.68 -6.34
C ALA A 16 4.07 -5.80 -6.29
N ALA A 17 4.41 -5.18 -7.42
CA ALA A 17 5.59 -4.33 -7.52
C ALA A 17 5.44 -3.03 -6.69
N SER A 18 4.21 -2.53 -6.52
CA SER A 18 3.94 -1.25 -5.89
C SER A 18 2.51 -1.10 -5.38
N ASP A 19 2.35 -0.36 -4.27
CA ASP A 19 1.04 0.09 -3.75
C ASP A 19 0.43 1.26 -4.53
N LYS A 20 1.09 1.71 -5.62
CA LYS A 20 0.67 2.90 -6.35
C LYS A 20 -0.73 2.73 -6.96
N GLU A 21 -1.04 1.54 -7.47
CA GLU A 21 -2.31 1.27 -8.15
C GLU A 21 -3.48 1.30 -7.16
N ASP A 22 -3.31 0.66 -6.00
CA ASP A 22 -4.29 0.64 -4.91
C ASP A 22 -4.58 2.06 -4.41
N LYS A 23 -3.53 2.84 -4.08
CA LYS A 23 -3.66 4.23 -3.67
C LYS A 23 -4.34 5.08 -4.74
N ALA A 24 -4.01 4.86 -6.00
CA ALA A 24 -4.65 5.59 -7.11
C ALA A 24 -6.13 5.21 -7.26
N ALA A 25 -6.51 3.96 -7.01
CA ALA A 25 -7.90 3.51 -7.02
C ALA A 25 -8.69 4.10 -5.83
N GLU A 26 -8.13 4.05 -4.62
CA GLU A 26 -8.72 4.60 -3.40
C GLU A 26 -8.98 6.10 -3.52
N HIS A 27 -7.97 6.90 -3.91
CA HIS A 27 -8.14 8.34 -4.10
C HIS A 27 -9.07 8.68 -5.28
N ARG A 28 -9.24 7.79 -6.25
CA ARG A 28 -10.26 7.97 -7.31
C ARG A 28 -11.66 7.77 -6.75
N ARG A 29 -11.87 6.76 -5.88
CA ARG A 29 -13.15 6.51 -5.19
C ARG A 29 -13.52 7.67 -4.27
N GLU A 30 -12.58 8.13 -3.46
CA GLU A 30 -12.72 9.30 -2.58
C GLU A 30 -13.18 10.53 -3.37
N ARG A 31 -12.40 10.93 -4.39
CA ARG A 31 -12.72 12.08 -5.23
C ARG A 31 -14.05 11.97 -5.96
N ARG A 32 -14.51 10.75 -6.28
CA ARG A 32 -15.84 10.54 -6.89
C ARG A 32 -16.93 10.79 -5.87
N GLN A 33 -16.83 10.22 -4.67
CA GLN A 33 -17.85 10.38 -3.63
C GLN A 33 -17.92 11.83 -3.13
N VAL A 34 -16.78 12.48 -2.91
CA VAL A 34 -16.74 13.90 -2.53
C VAL A 34 -17.40 14.78 -3.60
N ARG A 35 -17.12 14.55 -4.89
CA ARG A 35 -17.78 15.31 -5.98
C ARG A 35 -19.30 15.14 -6.00
N VAL A 36 -19.79 13.93 -5.74
CA VAL A 36 -21.23 13.67 -5.65
C VAL A 36 -21.82 14.37 -4.43
N ALA A 37 -21.21 14.23 -3.26
CA ALA A 37 -21.65 14.88 -2.02
C ALA A 37 -21.73 16.41 -2.17
N ILE A 38 -20.73 17.03 -2.80
CA ILE A 38 -20.74 18.47 -3.08
C ILE A 38 -21.89 18.84 -4.02
N LYS A 39 -22.10 18.06 -5.10
CA LYS A 39 -23.18 18.30 -6.07
C LYS A 39 -24.56 18.20 -5.42
N ASP A 40 -24.73 17.25 -4.51
CA ASP A 40 -26.00 16.98 -3.83
C ASP A 40 -26.21 17.90 -2.61
N GLY A 41 -25.27 18.81 -2.33
CA GLY A 41 -25.38 19.77 -1.22
C GLY A 41 -25.23 19.14 0.17
N ALA A 42 -24.51 18.02 0.27
CA ALA A 42 -24.29 17.34 1.54
C ALA A 42 -23.55 18.25 2.53
N GLU A 43 -24.06 18.34 3.75
CA GLU A 43 -23.47 19.12 4.84
C GLU A 43 -22.14 18.52 5.33
N THR A 44 -21.99 17.20 5.21
CA THR A 44 -20.78 16.47 5.63
C THR A 44 -20.16 15.74 4.46
N LEU A 45 -18.85 15.90 4.28
CA LEU A 45 -18.08 15.17 3.29
C LEU A 45 -17.64 13.80 3.83
N PRO A 46 -17.45 12.79 2.96
CA PRO A 46 -16.91 11.50 3.37
C PRO A 46 -15.54 11.63 4.02
N ASP A 47 -15.32 10.94 5.15
CA ASP A 47 -14.02 10.90 5.82
C ASP A 47 -12.99 10.16 4.94
N PRO A 48 -11.75 10.68 4.78
CA PRO A 48 -10.71 10.01 4.01
C PRO A 48 -10.41 8.57 4.45
N ARG A 49 -10.57 8.25 5.74
CA ARG A 49 -10.39 6.89 6.30
C ARG A 49 -11.49 5.92 5.91
N ALA A 50 -12.60 6.40 5.35
CA ALA A 50 -13.59 5.52 4.73
C ALA A 50 -13.07 4.90 3.42
N PHE A 51 -11.96 5.40 2.87
CA PHE A 51 -11.36 4.91 1.63
C PHE A 51 -10.04 4.18 1.91
N GLY A 52 -10.05 2.89 1.58
CA GLY A 52 -8.90 2.02 1.71
C GLY A 52 -8.82 1.31 3.05
N ASP A 53 -8.16 0.15 3.04
CA ASP A 53 -7.81 -0.60 4.24
C ASP A 53 -6.28 -0.71 4.33
N PRO A 54 -5.64 -0.12 5.34
CA PRO A 54 -4.20 -0.24 5.55
C PRO A 54 -3.69 -1.68 5.64
N TRP A 55 -4.55 -2.66 5.94
CA TRP A 55 -4.24 -4.06 6.13
C TRP A 55 -4.63 -4.96 4.94
N ASP A 56 -5.32 -4.42 3.93
CA ASP A 56 -5.72 -5.17 2.71
C ASP A 56 -5.04 -4.64 1.44
N ALA A 57 -3.92 -3.92 1.61
CA ALA A 57 -3.12 -3.45 0.48
C ALA A 57 -2.49 -4.64 -0.26
N ALA A 58 -2.41 -4.58 -1.60
CA ALA A 58 -1.85 -5.67 -2.39
C ALA A 58 -0.38 -5.98 -2.02
N LYS A 59 0.32 -5.03 -1.41
CA LYS A 59 1.69 -5.21 -0.92
C LYS A 59 1.84 -5.51 0.56
N ASP A 60 0.76 -5.91 1.24
CA ASP A 60 0.87 -6.25 2.64
C ASP A 60 1.62 -7.57 2.86
N GLY A 61 2.22 -7.70 4.04
CA GLY A 61 2.93 -8.89 4.50
C GLY A 61 4.42 -8.95 4.17
N LYS A 62 5.17 -9.59 5.07
CA LYS A 62 6.62 -9.82 4.94
C LYS A 62 6.91 -11.30 5.03
N ARG A 63 7.70 -11.79 4.07
CA ARG A 63 8.24 -13.14 4.08
C ARG A 63 9.72 -13.09 4.42
N ARG A 64 10.11 -13.84 5.45
CA ARG A 64 11.52 -14.14 5.70
C ARG A 64 11.99 -15.17 4.67
N PHE A 65 13.10 -14.92 4.01
CA PHE A 65 13.71 -15.86 3.06
C PHE A 65 15.11 -16.29 3.55
N ASP A 66 15.67 -17.34 2.96
CA ASP A 66 17.03 -17.77 3.26
C ASP A 66 18.01 -17.09 2.28
N PRO A 67 18.91 -16.22 2.76
CA PRO A 67 19.90 -15.54 1.91
C PRO A 67 20.83 -16.47 1.14
N SER A 68 21.07 -17.69 1.65
CA SER A 68 21.94 -18.66 0.99
C SER A 68 21.26 -19.31 -0.23
N ARG A 69 19.93 -19.47 -0.18
CA ARG A 69 19.12 -20.09 -1.23
C ARG A 69 18.58 -19.08 -2.24
N GLU A 70 18.28 -17.86 -1.79
CA GLU A 70 17.66 -16.81 -2.61
C GLU A 70 18.44 -15.47 -2.51
N PRO A 71 19.74 -15.43 -2.86
CA PRO A 71 20.56 -14.21 -2.73
C PRO A 71 20.07 -13.03 -3.58
N GLN A 72 19.35 -13.30 -4.68
CA GLN A 72 18.76 -12.29 -5.58
C GLN A 72 17.69 -11.42 -4.92
N LEU A 73 17.06 -11.90 -3.84
CA LEU A 73 16.05 -11.15 -3.10
C LEU A 73 16.66 -10.13 -2.13
N LEU A 74 17.97 -10.20 -1.87
CA LEU A 74 18.66 -9.18 -1.08
C LEU A 74 18.72 -7.87 -1.86
N ARG A 75 18.33 -6.79 -1.18
CA ARG A 75 18.41 -5.45 -1.74
C ARG A 75 19.88 -5.07 -1.95
N LYS A 76 20.23 -4.57 -3.14
CA LYS A 76 21.56 -4.02 -3.44
C LYS A 76 21.77 -2.66 -2.77
#